data_AF-A0A0Q5LWW7-F1
#
_entry.id   AF-A0A0Q5LWW7-F1
#
_cell.length_a   1.000
_cell.length_b   1.000
_cell.length_c   1.000
_cell.angle_alpha   90.00
_cell.angle_beta   90.00
_cell.angle_gamma   90.00
#
_symmetry.space_group_name_H-M   'P 1'
#
loop_
_entity.id
_entity.type
_entity.pdbx_description
1 polymer ?
#
loop_
_entity_poly.entity_id
_entity_poly.type
_entity_poly.pdbx_seq_one_letter_code
_entity_poly.pdbx_strand_id
1 'polypeptide(L)' 'MPLLEDLSVYEDGDVFSVYDHSYEDEDAVPDRGRPLGTITVTADGDYVPEGIGAMFPWVQPARTIDDALAAFVG' A
#
# COMPACT_ATOMS: atom_id res chain seq x y z
N MET A 1 -0.40 13.53 0.34
CA MET A 1 0.16 12.18 0.11
C MET A 1 0.83 11.81 1.42
N PRO A 2 0.57 10.61 1.94
CA PRO A 2 1.15 10.15 3.20
C PRO A 2 2.67 9.98 3.08
N LEU A 3 3.37 10.04 4.20
CA LEU A 3 4.76 9.58 4.29
C LEU A 3 4.78 8.07 4.52
N LEU A 4 5.90 7.42 4.24
CA LEU A 4 6.07 5.97 4.41
C LEU A 4 5.85 5.54 5.87
N GLU A 5 6.15 6.42 6.83
CA GLU A 5 5.94 6.23 8.27
C GLU A 5 4.47 6.29 8.70
N ASP A 6 3.60 6.89 7.89
CA ASP A 6 2.17 7.02 8.16
C ASP A 6 1.35 5.86 7.58
N LEU A 7 2.02 4.94 6.87
CA LEU A 7 1.38 3.77 6.28
C LEU A 7 1.35 2.61 7.26
N SER A 8 0.17 1.99 7.39
CA SER A 8 0.02 0.69 8.03
C SER A 8 -0.21 -0.39 6.99
N VAL A 9 0.52 -1.49 7.14
CA VAL A 9 0.48 -2.63 6.22
C VAL A 9 0.04 -3.87 6.98
N TYR A 10 -0.99 -4.53 6.47
CA TYR A 10 -1.50 -5.79 7.04
C TYR A 10 -1.30 -6.91 6.04
N GLU A 11 -0.51 -7.90 6.42
CA GLU A 11 -0.24 -9.10 5.63
C GLU A 11 -1.33 -10.16 5.84
N ASP A 12 -1.86 -10.68 4.73
CA ASP A 12 -2.77 -11.81 4.66
C ASP A 12 -2.34 -12.75 3.52
N GLY A 13 -1.39 -13.64 3.85
CA GLY A 13 -0.78 -14.55 2.87
C GLY A 13 0.02 -13.79 1.81
N ASP A 14 -0.42 -13.88 0.55
CA ASP A 14 0.24 -13.22 -0.58
C ASP A 14 -0.26 -11.78 -0.82
N VAL A 15 -1.13 -11.25 0.05
CA VAL A 15 -1.74 -9.93 -0.10
C VAL A 15 -1.42 -9.04 1.09
N PHE A 16 -0.94 -7.84 0.82
CA PHE A 16 -0.65 -6.82 1.81
C PHE A 16 -1.62 -5.66 1.65
N SER A 17 -2.49 -5.43 2.62
CA SER A 17 -3.42 -4.30 2.61
C SER A 17 -2.74 -3.05 3.16
N VAL A 18 -2.79 -1.95 2.40
CA VAL A 18 -2.12 -0.69 2.73
C VAL A 18 -3.14 0.36 3.15
N TYR A 19 -2.89 1.01 4.28
CA TYR A 19 -3.74 2.04 4.85
C TYR A 19 -2.94 3.28 5.24
N ASP A 20 -3.60 4.44 5.19
CA ASP A 20 -3.07 5.75 5.59
C ASP A 20 -3.63 6.17 6.95
N HIS A 21 -2.75 6.50 7.90
CA HIS A 21 -3.10 7.02 9.23
C HIS A 21 -2.80 8.52 9.41
N SER A 22 -2.39 9.22 8.35
CA SER A 22 -1.95 10.63 8.43
C SER A 22 -3.02 11.58 8.98
N TYR A 23 -4.32 11.27 8.81
CA TYR A 23 -5.43 12.14 9.20
C TYR A 23 -6.66 11.36 9.70
N GLU A 24 -7.45 11.99 10.57
CA GLU A 24 -8.82 11.53 10.90
C GLU A 24 -9.70 11.70 9.66
N ASP A 25 -9.86 10.62 8.89
CA ASP A 25 -10.69 10.56 7.69
C ASP A 25 -12.06 9.92 8.02
N GLU A 26 -13.15 10.40 7.42
CA GLU A 26 -14.49 9.83 7.60
C GLU A 26 -14.58 8.41 6.99
N ASP A 27 -13.74 8.11 6.00
CA ASP A 27 -13.60 6.79 5.39
C ASP A 27 -12.58 5.89 6.10
N ALA A 28 -12.02 6.35 7.24
CA ALA A 28 -11.06 5.57 8.00
C ALA A 28 -11.73 4.37 8.68
N VAL A 29 -11.11 3.20 8.51
CA VAL A 29 -11.47 2.01 9.30
C VAL A 29 -10.96 2.22 10.73
N PRO A 30 -11.79 1.99 11.77
CA PRO A 30 -11.35 2.07 13.16
C PRO A 30 -10.08 1.25 13.38
N ASP A 31 -9.08 1.86 14.02
CA ASP A 31 -7.76 1.28 14.31
C ASP A 31 -6.87 0.94 13.09
N ARG A 32 -7.30 1.23 11.86
CA ARG A 32 -6.53 0.94 10.62
C ARG A 32 -6.38 2.12 9.66
N GLY A 33 -7.09 3.23 9.83
CA GLY A 33 -6.96 4.38 8.94
C GLY A 33 -7.66 4.20 7.60
N ARG A 34 -7.33 5.04 6.62
CA ARG A 34 -7.98 5.07 5.31
C ARG A 34 -7.40 3.99 4.38
N PRO A 35 -8.20 3.12 3.76
CA PRO A 35 -7.70 2.14 2.81
C PRO A 35 -7.16 2.82 1.55
N LEU A 36 -5.90 2.57 1.21
CA LEU A 36 -5.27 3.07 -0.02
C LEU A 36 -5.27 2.03 -1.14
N GLY A 37 -5.09 0.76 -0.79
CA GLY A 37 -4.99 -0.32 -1.76
C GLY A 37 -4.39 -1.58 -1.17
N THR A 38 -3.89 -2.43 -2.07
CA THR A 38 -3.29 -3.72 -1.76
C THR A 38 -2.00 -3.90 -2.55
N ILE A 39 -1.07 -4.69 -2.04
CA ILE A 39 0.11 -5.18 -2.75
C ILE A 39 -0.03 -6.70 -2.82
N THR A 40 -0.02 -7.27 -4.01
CA THR A 40 -0.13 -8.71 -4.22
C THR A 40 1.23 -9.28 -4.62
N VAL A 41 1.64 -10.39 -4.00
CA VAL A 41 2.84 -11.14 -4.38
C VAL A 41 2.48 -12.13 -5.46
N THR A 42 3.15 -12.01 -6.60
CA THR A 42 3.01 -12.93 -7.72
C THR A 42 3.77 -14.23 -7.47
N ALA A 43 3.45 -15.29 -8.22
CA ALA A 43 4.17 -16.56 -8.15
C ALA A 43 5.67 -16.44 -8.46
N ASP A 44 6.07 -15.39 -9.20
CA ASP A 44 7.46 -15.07 -9.53
C ASP A 44 8.18 -14.28 -8.41
N GLY A 45 7.48 -13.95 -7.31
CA GLY A 45 7.99 -13.22 -6.16
C GLY A 45 7.99 -11.69 -6.32
N ASP A 46 7.33 -11.16 -7.36
CA ASP A 46 7.20 -9.72 -7.57
C ASP A 46 6.01 -9.15 -6.78
N TYR A 47 6.21 -7.97 -6.20
CA TYR A 47 5.20 -7.24 -5.43
C TYR A 47 4.46 -6.27 -6.35
N VAL A 48 3.14 -6.41 -6.44
CA VAL A 48 2.30 -5.66 -7.38
C VAL A 48 1.33 -4.76 -6.61
N PRO A 49 1.58 -3.45 -6.54
CA PRO A 49 0.66 -2.50 -5.91
C PRO A 49 -0.56 -2.24 -6.79
N GLU A 50 -1.74 -2.26 -6.17
CA GLU A 50 -3.04 -1.99 -6.80
C GLU A 50 -3.89 -1.12 -5.84
N GLY A 51 -4.69 -0.20 -6.38
CA GLY A 51 -5.64 0.56 -5.56
C GLY A 51 -5.71 2.05 -5.86
N ILE A 52 -6.50 2.75 -5.05
CA ILE A 52 -6.89 4.15 -5.24
C ILE A 52 -5.74 5.09 -4.87
N GLY A 53 -4.89 4.69 -3.92
CA GLY A 53 -3.69 5.41 -3.50
C GLY A 53 -2.44 5.10 -4.33
N ALA A 54 -2.46 4.06 -5.17
CA ALA A 54 -1.31 3.70 -6.00
C ALA A 54 -1.15 4.70 -7.15
N MET A 55 0.01 5.37 -7.22
CA MET A 55 0.32 6.31 -8.29
C MET A 55 0.56 5.59 -9.62
N PHE A 56 -0.16 6.06 -10.64
CA PHE A 56 -0.19 5.49 -11.99
C PHE A 56 1.05 5.66 -12.89
N PRO A 57 2.22 6.15 -12.44
CA PRO A 57 3.46 5.87 -13.15
C PRO A 57 4.40 4.93 -12.38
N TRP A 58 3.94 4.15 -11.39
CA TRP A 58 4.79 3.11 -10.79
C TRP A 58 5.20 2.08 -11.86
N VAL A 59 6.52 1.98 -12.10
CA VAL A 59 7.11 1.10 -13.11
C VAL A 59 7.51 -0.21 -12.45
N GLN A 60 6.94 -1.32 -12.90
CA GLN A 60 7.33 -2.67 -12.47
C GLN A 60 8.78 -3.03 -12.82
N PRO A 61 9.42 -3.97 -12.11
CA PRO A 61 8.91 -4.74 -10.97
C PRO A 61 9.46 -4.26 -9.61
N ALA A 62 8.59 -4.19 -8.59
CA ALA A 62 9.02 -4.07 -7.21
C ALA A 62 9.47 -5.45 -6.70
N ARG A 63 10.71 -5.53 -6.20
CA ARG A 63 11.30 -6.79 -5.70
C ARG A 63 11.20 -6.92 -4.18
N THR A 64 10.73 -5.87 -3.51
CA THR A 64 10.52 -5.82 -2.07
C THR A 64 9.20 -5.14 -1.75
N ILE A 65 8.70 -5.35 -0.53
CA ILE A 65 7.50 -4.67 -0.03
C ILE A 65 7.73 -3.15 0.06
N ASP A 66 8.91 -2.70 0.46
CA ASP A 66 9.25 -1.27 0.55
C ASP A 66 9.22 -0.58 -0.81
N ASP A 67 9.75 -1.24 -1.85
CA ASP A 67 9.65 -0.76 -3.22
C ASP A 67 8.18 -0.63 -3.64
N ALA A 68 7.35 -1.63 -3.36
CA ALA A 68 5.93 -1.59 -3.71
C ALA A 68 5.15 -0.55 -2.91
N LEU A 69 5.52 -0.30 -1.65
CA LEU A 69 4.93 0.75 -0.82
C LEU A 69 5.18 2.13 -1.40
N ALA A 70 6.32 2.37 -2.06
CA ALA A 70 6.62 3.64 -2.72
C ALA A 70 5.58 4.04 -3.79
N ALA A 71 4.77 3.10 -4.31
CA ALA A 71 3.64 3.42 -5.17
C ALA A 71 2.54 4.21 -4.45
N PHE A 72 2.44 4.12 -3.13
CA PHE A 72 1.42 4.78 -2.30
C PHE A 72 1.93 6.05 -1.59
N VAL A 73 3.22 6.36 -1.75
CA VAL A 73 3.90 7.51 -1.11
C VAL A 73 4.26 8.52 -2.20
N GLY A 74 4.09 9.82 -1.92
CA GLY A 74 4.42 10.92 -2.84
C GLY A 74 5.74 11.59 -2.55
#